data_AF-A0A941WF09-F1
#
_entry.id   AF-A0A941WF09-F1
#
_cell.length_a   1.000
_cell.length_b   1.000
_cell.length_c   1.000
_cell.angle_alpha   90.00
_cell.angle_beta   90.00
_cell.angle_gamma   90.00
#
_symmetry.space_group_name_H-M   'P 1'
#
loop_
_entity.id
_entity.type
_entity.pdbx_description
1 polymer ?
#
loop_
_entity_poly.entity_id
_entity_poly.type
_entity_poly.pdbx_seq_one_letter_code
_entity_poly.pdbx_strand_id
1 'polypeptide(L)'
;MRNDRIWMRETGAPRYAEFLSVFSYAGGRAELKISADRQYAALINGQYAANGQYADPPHVCSYDLVDVTALLHEGQNELVVIAFHSDADFALARTAEPGVSFALSIDGKIAARSGAETLCRASARYRVGAVVTPQLGYGWEYDFTAAEGGWE
;
A
#
# COMPACT_ATOMS: atom_id res chain seq x y z
N MET A 1 -15.56 11.95 2.87
CA MET A 1 -14.22 12.49 2.62
C MET A 1 -13.58 11.62 1.55
N ARG A 2 -13.05 12.23 0.48
CA ARG A 2 -12.37 11.52 -0.61
C ARG A 2 -10.88 11.49 -0.24
N ASN A 3 -10.32 10.31 -0.03
CA ASN A 3 -8.87 10.16 0.10
C ASN A 3 -8.26 10.25 -1.30
N ASP A 4 -7.04 10.80 -1.40
CA ASP A 4 -6.36 10.85 -2.69
C ASP A 4 -5.83 9.45 -3.02
N ARG A 5 -6.01 9.05 -4.27
CA ARG A 5 -5.38 7.85 -4.80
C ARG A 5 -4.00 8.26 -5.30
N ILE A 6 -2.97 7.75 -4.65
CA ILE A 6 -1.59 8.17 -4.87
C ILE A 6 -0.78 7.03 -5.49
N TRP A 7 0.19 7.43 -6.30
CA TRP A 7 1.22 6.56 -6.83
C TRP A 7 2.50 7.35 -7.04
N MET A 8 3.60 6.65 -7.30
CA MET A 8 4.86 7.30 -7.69
C MET A 8 4.71 8.01 -9.04
N ARG A 9 5.55 9.02 -9.28
CA ARG A 9 5.58 9.75 -10.56
C ARG A 9 5.91 8.84 -11.75
N GLU A 10 6.80 7.88 -11.53
CA GLU A 10 7.16 6.90 -12.55
C GLU A 10 6.10 5.79 -12.65
N THR A 11 5.51 5.66 -13.83
CA THR A 11 4.48 4.67 -14.16
C THR A 11 4.88 3.88 -15.43
N GLY A 12 4.09 2.88 -15.82
CA GLY A 12 4.30 2.12 -17.05
C GLY A 12 5.29 0.95 -16.92
N ALA A 13 5.37 0.34 -15.74
CA ALA A 13 6.01 -0.97 -15.58
C ALA A 13 5.43 -1.72 -14.36
N PRO A 14 5.40 -3.06 -14.37
CA PRO A 14 5.04 -3.86 -13.19
C PRO A 14 6.02 -3.58 -12.07
N ARG A 15 5.52 -3.18 -10.88
CA ARG A 15 6.38 -2.86 -9.74
C ARG A 15 5.67 -2.91 -8.41
N TYR A 16 6.47 -3.14 -7.37
CA TYR A 16 6.11 -2.81 -6.00
C TYR A 16 6.56 -1.39 -5.67
N ALA A 17 5.70 -0.66 -4.98
CA ALA A 17 5.92 0.70 -4.51
C ALA A 17 5.68 0.74 -3.00
N GLU A 18 6.47 1.53 -2.29
CA GLU A 18 6.33 1.74 -0.86
C GLU A 18 5.87 3.17 -0.60
N PHE A 19 4.97 3.32 0.37
CA PHE A 19 4.41 4.60 0.78
C PHE A 19 4.56 4.74 2.29
N LEU A 20 5.07 5.88 2.75
CA LEU A 20 5.27 6.17 4.16
C LEU A 20 4.42 7.36 4.60
N SER A 21 3.73 7.19 5.71
CA SER A 21 3.08 8.28 6.44
C SER A 21 3.44 8.20 7.92
N VAL A 22 3.76 9.35 8.50
CA VAL A 22 4.14 9.48 9.91
C VAL A 22 3.05 10.26 10.64
N PHE A 23 2.66 9.82 11.83
CA PHE A 23 1.60 10.44 12.61
C PHE A 23 1.83 10.31 14.12
N SER A 24 1.20 11.18 14.90
CA SER A 24 1.28 11.13 16.36
C SER A 24 0.08 10.39 16.94
N TYR A 25 0.33 9.60 17.99
CA TYR A 25 -0.67 8.86 18.76
C TYR A 25 -0.53 9.18 20.25
N ALA A 26 -1.68 9.34 20.92
CA ALA A 26 -1.75 9.67 22.36
C ALA A 26 -2.78 8.79 23.10
N GLY A 27 -3.12 7.63 22.54
CA GLY A 27 -4.21 6.78 23.02
C GLY A 27 -5.47 6.83 22.15
N GLY A 28 -6.42 5.93 22.42
CA GLY A 28 -7.68 5.81 21.68
C GLY A 28 -7.69 4.64 20.68
N ARG A 29 -8.86 4.33 20.12
CA ARG A 29 -9.01 3.26 19.12
C ARG A 29 -8.54 3.75 17.77
N ALA A 30 -7.66 3.00 17.11
CA ALA A 30 -7.13 3.34 15.80
C ALA A 30 -7.59 2.37 14.72
N GLU A 31 -8.08 2.93 13.61
CA GLU A 31 -8.60 2.18 12.48
C GLU A 31 -7.95 2.64 11.17
N LEU A 32 -7.44 1.69 10.39
CA LEU A 32 -6.92 1.91 9.05
C LEU A 32 -7.97 1.53 8.02
N LYS A 33 -8.34 2.48 7.16
CA LYS A 33 -9.07 2.24 5.91
C LYS A 33 -8.09 2.24 4.76
N ILE A 34 -8.09 1.22 3.93
CA ILE A 34 -7.12 1.11 2.84
C ILE A 34 -7.72 0.40 1.63
N SER A 35 -7.35 0.86 0.44
CA SER A 35 -7.58 0.17 -0.82
C SER A 35 -6.38 0.32 -1.76
N ALA A 36 -6.19 -0.66 -2.61
CA ALA A 36 -5.16 -0.65 -3.66
C ALA A 36 -5.75 -1.02 -5.02
N ASP A 37 -5.01 -0.77 -6.09
CA ASP A 37 -5.37 -1.22 -7.44
C ASP A 37 -5.33 -2.76 -7.57
N ARG A 38 -4.36 -3.42 -6.93
CA ARG A 38 -4.22 -4.88 -6.99
C ARG A 38 -4.01 -5.55 -5.65
N GLN A 39 -2.91 -5.25 -4.99
CA GLN A 39 -2.54 -5.86 -3.73
C GLN A 39 -1.74 -4.86 -2.91
N TYR A 40 -1.90 -4.93 -1.60
CA TYR A 40 -1.07 -4.20 -0.67
C TYR A 40 -0.66 -5.09 0.51
N ALA A 41 0.37 -4.65 1.23
CA ALA A 41 0.65 -5.01 2.60
C ALA A 41 0.85 -3.73 3.41
N ALA A 42 0.16 -3.62 4.55
CA ALA A 42 0.27 -2.50 5.48
C ALA A 42 1.07 -2.92 6.71
N LEU A 43 2.01 -2.08 7.11
CA LEU A 43 2.82 -2.24 8.30
C LEU A 43 2.72 -0.99 9.18
N ILE A 44 2.58 -1.20 10.48
CA ILE A 44 2.61 -0.14 11.50
C ILE A 44 3.88 -0.36 12.33
N ASN A 45 4.77 0.62 12.37
CA ASN A 45 6.04 0.54 13.12
C ASN A 45 6.85 -0.73 12.77
N GLY A 46 6.84 -1.12 11.48
CA GLY A 46 7.49 -2.33 10.97
C GLY A 46 6.77 -3.65 11.29
N GLN A 47 5.64 -3.61 12.01
CA GLN A 47 4.83 -4.78 12.32
C GLN A 47 3.71 -4.94 11.29
N TYR A 48 3.47 -6.18 10.87
CA TYR A 48 2.41 -6.51 9.92
C TYR A 48 1.02 -6.15 10.50
N ALA A 49 0.23 -5.39 9.74
CA ALA A 49 -1.13 -5.01 10.11
C ALA A 49 -2.18 -5.73 9.27
N ALA A 50 -2.06 -5.69 7.94
CA ALA A 50 -2.99 -6.30 7.01
C ALA A 50 -2.39 -6.44 5.61
N ASN A 51 -3.03 -7.24 4.76
CA ASN A 51 -2.70 -7.33 3.35
C ASN A 51 -3.90 -7.75 2.52
N GLY A 52 -3.69 -7.70 1.21
CA GLY A 52 -4.60 -8.23 0.22
C GLY A 52 -5.65 -7.20 -0.20
N GLN A 53 -6.07 -7.32 -1.44
CA GLN A 53 -7.21 -6.60 -1.98
C GLN A 53 -7.92 -7.62 -2.87
N TYR A 54 -9.24 -7.68 -2.79
CA TYR A 54 -10.01 -8.54 -3.67
C TYR A 54 -9.90 -8.05 -5.11
N ALA A 55 -9.96 -8.97 -6.08
CA ALA A 55 -10.03 -8.60 -7.48
C ALA A 55 -11.36 -7.87 -7.74
N ASP A 56 -11.30 -6.55 -7.77
CA ASP A 56 -12.45 -5.69 -7.97
C ASP A 56 -12.55 -5.21 -9.42
N PRO A 57 -13.76 -4.93 -9.93
CA PRO A 57 -13.91 -4.17 -11.15
C PRO A 57 -13.20 -2.80 -11.01
N PRO A 58 -12.49 -2.30 -12.05
CA PRO A 58 -11.72 -1.05 -11.98
C PRO A 58 -12.49 0.20 -11.53
N HIS A 59 -13.82 0.18 -11.57
CA HIS A 59 -14.68 1.30 -11.20
C HIS A 59 -15.42 1.10 -9.85
N VAL A 60 -15.19 -0.02 -9.16
CA VAL A 60 -15.81 -0.36 -7.88
C VAL A 60 -14.75 -0.99 -6.97
N CYS A 61 -13.84 -0.17 -6.41
CA CYS A 61 -12.81 -0.67 -5.51
C CYS A 61 -13.36 -0.84 -4.09
N SER A 62 -13.27 -2.06 -3.57
CA SER A 62 -13.46 -2.36 -2.16
C SER A 62 -12.35 -1.71 -1.33
N TYR A 63 -12.60 -1.53 -0.04
CA TYR A 63 -11.57 -1.13 0.92
C TYR A 63 -11.67 -2.02 2.16
N ASP A 64 -10.54 -2.24 2.80
CA ASP A 64 -10.49 -2.91 4.09
C ASP A 64 -10.58 -1.90 5.23
N LEU A 65 -11.17 -2.35 6.34
CA LEU A 65 -11.19 -1.64 7.62
C LEU A 65 -10.52 -2.51 8.67
N VAL A 66 -9.37 -2.05 9.18
CA VAL A 66 -8.49 -2.82 10.04
C VAL A 66 -8.32 -2.08 11.37
N ASP A 67 -8.55 -2.76 12.49
CA ASP A 67 -8.18 -2.25 13.81
C ASP A 67 -6.66 -2.40 13.99
N VAL A 68 -5.97 -1.28 14.15
CA VAL A 68 -4.50 -1.22 14.30
C VAL A 68 -4.09 -0.73 15.68
N THR A 69 -5.04 -0.59 16.62
CA THR A 69 -4.82 -0.01 17.95
C THR A 69 -3.66 -0.67 18.68
N ALA A 70 -3.57 -2.00 18.62
CA ALA A 70 -2.57 -2.78 19.33
C ALA A 70 -1.13 -2.62 18.78
N LEU A 71 -0.97 -2.01 17.60
CA LEU A 71 0.33 -1.82 16.94
C LEU A 71 0.95 -0.44 17.22
N LEU A 72 0.19 0.46 17.87
CA LEU A 72 0.60 1.83 18.14
C LEU A 72 1.26 1.97 19.51
N HIS A 73 2.15 2.96 19.59
CA HIS A 73 2.72 3.42 20.85
C HIS A 73 2.54 4.93 21.00
N GLU A 74 2.59 5.44 22.23
CA GLU A 74 2.52 6.89 22.45
C GLU A 74 3.65 7.61 21.69
N GLY A 75 3.35 8.79 21.15
CA GLY A 75 4.27 9.58 20.34
C GLY A 75 4.16 9.30 18.84
N GLN A 76 5.29 9.38 18.15
CA GLN A 76 5.36 9.27 16.69
C GLN A 76 5.29 7.81 16.24
N ASN A 77 4.45 7.50 15.26
CA ASN A 77 4.28 6.18 14.66
C ASN A 77 4.41 6.28 13.15
N GLU A 78 4.75 5.16 12.51
CA GLU A 78 4.92 5.05 11.06
C GLU A 78 3.91 4.04 10.48
N LEU A 79 3.24 4.45 9.39
CA LEU A 79 2.49 3.57 8.51
C LEU A 79 3.28 3.41 7.21
N VAL A 80 3.70 2.18 6.91
CA VAL A 80 4.26 1.80 5.61
C VAL A 80 3.25 0.96 4.85
N VAL A 81 3.00 1.31 3.60
CA VAL A 81 2.19 0.51 2.69
C VAL A 81 3.04 0.08 1.51
N ILE A 82 3.12 -1.23 1.26
CA ILE A 82 3.76 -1.82 0.09
C ILE A 82 2.64 -2.21 -0.87
N ALA A 83 2.56 -1.58 -2.04
CA ALA A 83 1.52 -1.84 -3.03
C ALA A 83 2.12 -2.37 -4.34
N PHE A 84 1.41 -3.28 -5.00
CA PHE A 84 1.79 -3.87 -6.28
C PHE A 84 0.91 -3.33 -7.41
N HIS A 85 1.52 -2.91 -8.50
CA HIS A 85 0.83 -2.65 -9.76
C HIS A 85 1.37 -3.53 -10.89
N SER A 86 0.50 -4.21 -11.63
CA SER A 86 0.90 -5.18 -12.67
C SER A 86 1.17 -4.57 -14.03
N ASP A 87 0.64 -3.39 -14.33
CA ASP A 87 0.73 -2.73 -15.65
C ASP A 87 0.35 -3.64 -16.84
N ALA A 88 -0.48 -4.66 -16.58
CA ALA A 88 -0.84 -5.70 -17.54
C ALA A 88 -2.17 -6.38 -17.16
N ASP A 89 -2.89 -6.82 -18.20
CA ASP A 89 -4.09 -7.66 -18.08
C ASP A 89 -3.69 -9.12 -17.86
N PHE A 90 -4.35 -9.77 -16.89
CA PHE A 90 -4.30 -11.21 -16.66
C PHE A 90 -5.71 -11.76 -16.47
N ALA A 91 -5.91 -13.08 -16.60
CA ALA A 91 -7.27 -13.64 -16.56
C ALA A 91 -8.04 -13.32 -15.26
N LEU A 92 -7.33 -13.12 -14.15
CA LEU A 92 -7.93 -12.77 -12.85
C LEU A 92 -8.16 -11.28 -12.65
N ALA A 93 -7.55 -10.39 -13.45
CA ALA A 93 -7.79 -8.96 -13.32
C ALA A 93 -7.25 -8.12 -14.49
N ARG A 94 -8.00 -7.08 -14.82
CA ARG A 94 -7.64 -6.05 -15.82
C ARG A 94 -6.76 -4.98 -15.19
N THR A 95 -5.85 -4.41 -15.97
CA THR A 95 -5.05 -3.27 -15.55
C THR A 95 -5.96 -2.06 -15.31
N ALA A 96 -5.59 -1.25 -14.33
CA ALA A 96 -6.27 -0.02 -13.93
C ALA A 96 -5.21 1.05 -13.65
N GLU A 97 -5.61 2.27 -13.37
CA GLU A 97 -4.64 3.27 -12.92
C GLU A 97 -3.97 2.80 -11.61
N PRO A 98 -2.63 2.78 -11.55
CA PRO A 98 -1.91 2.38 -10.37
C PRO A 98 -2.30 3.30 -9.22
N GLY A 99 -2.46 2.75 -8.03
CA GLY A 99 -2.77 3.61 -6.91
C GLY A 99 -3.15 2.89 -5.63
N VAL A 100 -2.75 3.51 -4.54
CA VAL A 100 -3.20 3.18 -3.19
C VAL A 100 -3.95 4.37 -2.60
N SER A 101 -4.92 4.09 -1.76
CA SER A 101 -5.61 5.10 -0.97
C SER A 101 -5.80 4.61 0.45
N PHE A 102 -5.45 5.43 1.43
CA PHE A 102 -5.59 5.05 2.83
C PHE A 102 -5.96 6.23 3.73
N ALA A 103 -6.57 5.92 4.86
CA ALA A 103 -6.80 6.84 5.97
C ALA A 103 -6.72 6.10 7.29
N LEU A 104 -5.87 6.59 8.19
CA LEU A 104 -5.79 6.13 9.57
C LEU A 104 -6.52 7.15 10.45
N SER A 105 -7.47 6.66 11.25
CA SER A 105 -8.22 7.47 12.20
C SER A 105 -8.06 6.99 13.63
N ILE A 106 -7.96 7.91 14.58
CA ILE A 106 -7.97 7.67 16.03
C ILE A 106 -9.28 8.24 16.58
N ASP A 107 -10.12 7.41 17.18
CA ASP A 107 -11.46 7.76 17.68
C ASP A 107 -12.29 8.57 16.65
N GLY A 108 -12.21 8.14 15.39
CA GLY A 108 -12.91 8.75 14.25
C GLY A 108 -12.27 10.03 13.68
N LYS A 109 -11.17 10.54 14.25
CA LYS A 109 -10.41 11.68 13.71
C LYS A 109 -9.24 11.22 12.87
N ILE A 110 -9.08 11.77 11.67
CA ILE A 110 -7.99 11.42 10.75
C ILE A 110 -6.65 11.85 11.35
N ALA A 111 -5.75 10.89 11.53
CA ALA A 111 -4.38 11.09 12.00
C ALA A 111 -3.37 11.06 10.83
N ALA A 112 -3.62 10.20 9.83
CA ALA A 112 -2.85 10.13 8.59
C ALA A 112 -3.78 9.81 7.42
N ARG A 113 -3.45 10.27 6.21
CA ARG A 113 -4.15 9.90 4.97
C ARG A 113 -3.21 9.97 3.78
N SER A 114 -3.50 9.18 2.76
CA SER A 114 -2.83 9.29 1.47
C SER A 114 -3.06 10.66 0.85
N GLY A 115 -2.01 11.28 0.33
CA GLY A 115 -2.03 12.60 -0.29
C GLY A 115 -0.62 13.08 -0.66
N ALA A 116 -0.49 14.35 -1.02
CA ALA A 116 0.76 14.95 -1.47
C ALA A 116 1.92 14.87 -0.46
N GLU A 117 1.61 14.77 0.83
CA GLU A 117 2.60 14.64 1.92
C GLU A 117 3.01 13.18 2.18
N THR A 118 2.41 12.22 1.47
CA THR A 118 2.80 10.82 1.60
C THR A 118 4.08 10.59 0.81
N LEU A 119 5.13 10.22 1.52
CA LEU A 119 6.40 9.90 0.89
C LEU A 119 6.28 8.56 0.15
N CYS A 120 6.99 8.42 -0.96
CA CYS A 120 6.96 7.18 -1.73
C CYS A 120 8.32 6.82 -2.33
N ARG A 121 8.47 5.54 -2.68
CA ARG A 121 9.62 5.03 -3.45
C ARG A 121 9.27 3.73 -4.16
N ALA A 122 10.04 3.38 -5.18
CA ALA A 122 9.99 2.03 -5.73
C ALA A 122 10.66 1.08 -4.73
N SER A 123 10.10 -0.10 -4.51
CA SER A 123 10.74 -1.09 -3.64
C SER A 123 11.91 -1.72 -4.39
N ALA A 124 13.14 -1.48 -3.91
CA ALA A 124 14.35 -1.99 -4.54
C ALA A 124 14.52 -3.50 -4.37
N ARG A 125 13.81 -4.09 -3.40
CA ARG A 125 13.90 -5.52 -3.08
C ARG A 125 13.08 -6.42 -3.98
N TYR A 126 12.06 -5.90 -4.67
CA TYR A 126 11.24 -6.71 -5.58
C TYR A 126 11.70 -6.56 -7.03
N ARG A 127 11.99 -7.70 -7.67
CA ARG A 127 12.25 -7.76 -9.11
C ARG A 127 11.19 -8.57 -9.81
N VAL A 128 10.69 -8.05 -10.92
CA VAL A 128 9.71 -8.74 -11.75
C VAL A 128 10.37 -9.98 -12.38
N GLY A 129 9.75 -11.14 -12.16
CA GLY A 129 10.17 -12.41 -12.73
C GLY A 129 9.35 -12.76 -13.98
N ALA A 130 9.47 -14.02 -14.40
CA ALA A 130 8.68 -14.55 -15.50
C ALA A 130 7.18 -14.57 -15.17
N VAL A 131 6.34 -14.53 -16.21
CA VAL A 131 4.91 -14.84 -16.05
C VAL A 131 4.77 -16.30 -15.62
N VAL A 132 4.22 -16.53 -14.43
CA VAL A 132 4.01 -17.89 -13.88
C VAL A 132 2.98 -18.62 -14.74
N THR A 133 1.83 -17.98 -14.96
CA THR A 133 0.81 -18.41 -15.91
C THR A 133 0.04 -17.19 -16.43
N PRO A 134 -0.64 -17.28 -17.59
CA PRO A 134 -1.53 -16.22 -18.07
C PRO A 134 -2.69 -15.87 -17.11
N GLN A 135 -3.00 -16.76 -16.17
CA GLN A 135 -4.05 -16.54 -15.16
C GLN A 135 -3.56 -15.71 -13.98
N LEU A 136 -2.39 -16.04 -13.44
CA LEU A 136 -1.85 -15.41 -12.21
C LEU A 136 -1.02 -14.14 -12.51
N GLY A 137 -0.30 -14.14 -13.64
CA GLY A 137 0.61 -13.07 -14.01
C GLY A 137 2.04 -13.29 -13.54
N TYR A 138 2.73 -12.21 -13.20
CA TYR A 138 4.16 -12.23 -12.89
C TYR A 138 4.49 -12.99 -11.60
N GLY A 139 5.58 -13.75 -11.65
CA GLY A 139 6.32 -14.17 -10.47
C GLY A 139 7.23 -13.03 -10.00
N TRP A 140 7.70 -13.12 -8.77
CA TRP A 140 8.53 -12.08 -8.15
C TRP A 140 9.74 -12.69 -7.45
N GLU A 141 10.88 -12.03 -7.63
CA GLU A 141 12.11 -12.32 -6.90
C GLU A 141 12.29 -11.27 -5.80
N TYR A 142 12.71 -11.73 -4.61
CA TYR A 142 13.01 -10.85 -3.49
C TYR A 142 14.52 -10.85 -3.20
N ASP A 143 15.14 -9.68 -3.30
CA ASP A 143 16.56 -9.48 -2.98
C ASP A 143 16.71 -9.07 -1.51
N PHE A 144 17.10 -10.02 -0.66
CA PHE A 144 17.35 -9.76 0.77
C PHE A 144 18.55 -8.85 1.04
N THR A 145 19.38 -8.58 0.03
CA THR A 145 20.60 -7.76 0.15
C THR A 145 20.42 -6.33 -0.36
N ALA A 146 19.33 -6.06 -1.09
CA ALA A 146 19.08 -4.74 -1.63
C ALA A 146 18.82 -3.72 -0.50
N ALA A 147 19.57 -2.61 -0.56
CA ALA A 147 19.32 -1.43 0.25
C ALA A 147 18.19 -0.63 -0.39
N GLU A 148 17.19 -0.29 0.40
CA GLU A 148 16.13 0.62 -0.06
C GLU A 148 16.68 2.05 -0.16
N GLY A 149 16.21 2.79 -1.16
CA GLY A 149 16.57 4.20 -1.34
C GLY A 149 15.97 5.11 -0.27
N GLY A 150 16.28 6.41 -0.36
CA GLY A 150 15.59 7.43 0.43
C GLY A 150 14.11 7.50 0.09
N TRP A 151 13.35 8.13 0.99
CA TRP A 151 11.96 8.49 0.73
C TRP A 151 11.90 9.78 -0.09
N GLU A 152 11.02 9.82 -1.09
CA GLU A 152 10.76 10.99 -1.94
C GLU A 152 9.42 11.64 -1.65
#